data_AF-A0A7C7Q7R8-F1
#
_entry.id   AF-A0A7C7Q7R8-F1
#
_cell.length_a   1.000
_cell.length_b   1.000
_cell.length_c   1.000
_cell.angle_alpha   90.00
_cell.angle_beta   90.00
_cell.angle_gamma   90.00
#
_symmetry.space_group_name_H-M   'P 1'
#
loop_
_entity.id
_entity.type
_entity.pdbx_description
1 polymer ?
#
loop_
_entity_poly.entity_id
_entity_poly.type
_entity_poly.pdbx_seq_one_letter_code
_entity_poly.pdbx_strand_id
1 'polypeptide(L)'
;MEVIVTGGMGPRAVEAFRELGIKVFTGTYCTVKEALEVYLKGELKGGEPCKGHDELKVLRDRADALQRQLDALLRHIAELEGR
;
A
#
# COMPACT_ATOMS: atom_id res chain seq x y z
N MET A 1 12.10 -9.01 24.51
CA MET A 1 11.61 -7.81 23.79
C MET A 1 10.15 -8.07 23.47
N GLU A 2 9.25 -7.18 23.89
CA GLU A 2 7.81 -7.47 23.83
C GLU A 2 7.08 -6.69 22.73
N VAL A 3 7.65 -5.55 22.30
CA VAL A 3 7.02 -4.63 21.36
C VAL A 3 8.03 -4.02 20.39
N ILE A 4 7.63 -3.87 19.12
CA ILE A 4 8.34 -3.14 18.06
C ILE A 4 7.41 -2.07 17.50
N VAL A 5 7.91 -0.82 17.40
CA VAL A 5 7.24 0.29 16.71
C VAL A 5 8.12 0.74 15.56
N THR A 6 7.57 0.84 14.35
CA THR A 6 8.33 1.21 13.15
C THR A 6 7.50 2.05 12.17
N GLY A 7 8.20 2.79 11.31
CA GLY A 7 7.63 3.51 10.17
C GLY A 7 6.87 2.60 9.20
N GLY A 8 7.50 1.48 8.86
CA GLY A 8 6.97 0.45 7.98
C GLY A 8 7.67 -0.89 8.20
N MET A 9 6.99 -1.98 7.86
CA MET A 9 7.54 -3.32 7.93
C MET A 9 6.85 -4.19 6.87
N GLY A 10 7.63 -5.02 6.16
CA GLY A 10 7.06 -5.97 5.21
C GLY A 10 6.23 -7.06 5.89
N PRO A 11 5.20 -7.60 5.23
CA PRO A 11 4.25 -8.55 5.84
C PRO A 11 4.94 -9.79 6.42
N ARG A 12 5.93 -10.33 5.72
CA ARG A 12 6.72 -11.50 6.17
C ARG A 12 7.48 -11.24 7.48
N ALA A 13 8.01 -10.03 7.65
CA ALA A 13 8.73 -9.67 8.86
C ALA A 13 7.75 -9.46 10.03
N VAL A 14 6.59 -8.86 9.77
CA VAL A 14 5.52 -8.75 10.77
C VAL A 14 5.09 -10.13 11.26
N GLU A 15 4.87 -11.09 10.35
CA GLU A 15 4.50 -12.46 10.67
C GLU A 15 5.55 -13.15 11.53
N ALA A 16 6.83 -13.08 11.13
CA ALA A 16 7.94 -13.68 11.89
C ALA A 16 8.01 -13.15 13.33
N PHE A 17 7.81 -11.84 13.55
CA PHE A 17 7.82 -11.28 14.90
C PHE A 17 6.57 -11.65 15.70
N ARG A 18 5.40 -11.77 15.06
CA ARG A 18 4.17 -12.22 15.72
C ARG A 18 4.27 -13.67 16.20
N GLU A 19 4.91 -14.54 15.42
CA GLU A 19 5.18 -15.94 15.82
C GLU A 19 6.06 -16.04 17.07
N LEU A 20 6.96 -15.07 17.26
CA LEU A 20 7.80 -14.94 18.46
C LEU A 20 7.06 -14.28 19.64
N GLY A 21 5.76 -13.99 19.51
CA GLY A 21 4.97 -13.32 20.54
C GLY A 21 5.25 -11.81 20.66
N ILE A 22 5.95 -11.22 19.69
CA ILE A 22 6.31 -9.80 19.71
C ILE A 22 5.21 -8.98 19.03
N LYS A 23 4.72 -7.95 19.71
CA LYS A 23 3.71 -7.04 19.15
C LYS A 23 4.37 -6.04 18.20
N VAL A 24 3.91 -6.00 16.95
CA VAL A 24 4.43 -5.07 15.94
C VAL A 24 3.39 -3.99 15.65
N PHE A 25 3.82 -2.73 15.74
CA PHE A 25 3.05 -1.55 15.35
C PHE A 25 3.76 -0.83 14.19
N THR A 26 3.01 -0.51 13.14
CA THR A 26 3.51 0.26 11.98
C THR A 26 2.75 1.57 11.85
N GLY A 27 3.39 2.62 11.32
CA GLY A 27 2.73 3.89 11.04
C GLY A 27 3.73 5.00 10.76
N THR A 28 3.28 6.12 10.21
CA THR A 28 4.15 7.25 9.88
C THR A 28 4.37 8.14 11.11
N TYR A 29 5.59 8.15 11.65
CA TYR A 29 6.02 9.04 12.73
C TYR A 29 7.27 9.80 12.29
N CYS A 30 7.36 11.09 12.60
CA CYS A 30 8.50 11.93 12.20
C CYS A 30 9.64 11.83 13.23
N THR A 31 9.35 11.46 14.47
CA THR A 31 10.32 11.32 15.56
C THR A 31 10.02 10.13 16.49
N VAL A 32 11.05 9.69 17.22
CA VAL A 32 10.90 8.67 18.27
C VAL A 32 9.95 9.13 19.37
N LYS A 33 9.96 10.43 19.70
CA LYS A 33 9.09 11.02 20.72
C LYS A 33 7.63 10.86 20.35
N GLU A 34 7.25 11.21 19.11
CA GLU A 34 5.88 11.06 18.63
C GLU A 34 5.45 9.59 18.63
N ALA A 35 6.31 8.67 18.16
CA ALA A 35 6.03 7.24 18.18
C ALA A 35 5.75 6.73 19.60
N LEU A 36 6.50 7.21 20.60
CA LEU A 36 6.31 6.85 22.01
C LEU A 36 5.03 7.46 22.60
N GLU A 37 4.72 8.73 22.30
CA GLU A 37 3.50 9.37 22.77
C GLU A 37 2.24 8.66 22.26
N VAL A 38 2.23 8.28 20.98
CA VAL A 38 1.13 7.52 20.36
C VAL A 38 1.04 6.11 20.95
N TYR A 39 2.18 5.46 21.22
CA TYR A 39 2.23 4.16 21.90
C TYR A 39 1.58 4.22 23.29
N LEU A 40 1.99 5.20 24.11
CA LEU A 40 1.53 5.35 25.48
C LEU A 40 0.04 5.70 25.57
N LYS A 41 -0.50 6.41 24.56
CA LYS A 41 -1.93 6.70 24.44
C LYS A 41 -2.77 5.50 23.99
N GLY A 42 -2.14 4.41 23.53
CA GLY A 42 -2.84 3.26 22.97
C GLY A 42 -3.44 3.52 21.59
N GLU A 43 -2.99 4.57 20.89
CA GLU A 43 -3.52 5.00 19.59
C GLU A 43 -2.84 4.30 18.40
N LEU A 44 -1.82 3.48 18.64
CA LEU A 44 -1.15 2.74 17.57
C LEU A 44 -2.06 1.66 16.99
N LYS A 45 -2.22 1.71 15.66
CA LYS A 45 -2.80 0.61 14.91
C LYS A 45 -1.74 -0.48 14.74
N GLY A 46 -2.13 -1.74 14.92
CA GLY A 46 -1.23 -2.88 14.75
C GLY A 46 -0.63 -2.89 13.35
N GLY A 47 0.51 -3.57 13.20
CA GLY A 47 1.25 -3.69 11.94
C GLY A 47 0.50 -4.47 10.87
N GLU A 48 -0.64 -3.97 10.42
CA GLU A 48 -1.32 -4.52 9.26
C GLU A 48 -0.53 -4.13 8.00
N PRO A 49 -0.37 -5.04 7.04
CA PRO A 49 0.09 -4.67 5.72
C PRO A 49 -0.80 -3.55 5.18
N CYS A 50 -0.24 -2.61 4.43
CA CYS A 50 -1.04 -1.66 3.68
C CYS A 50 -1.97 -2.44 2.74
N LYS A 51 -3.27 -2.50 3.09
CA LYS A 51 -4.30 -3.06 2.22
C LYS A 51 -4.38 -2.16 0.99
N GLY A 52 -4.12 -2.69 -0.20
CA GLY A 52 -4.29 -1.95 -1.45
C GLY A 52 -3.18 -2.08 -2.48
N HIS A 53 -2.04 -2.73 -2.22
CA HIS A 53 -1.04 -2.91 -3.28
C HIS A 53 -1.61 -3.70 -4.48
N ASP A 54 -2.43 -4.71 -4.22
CA ASP A 54 -3.12 -5.47 -5.27
C ASP A 54 -4.28 -4.69 -5.91
N GLU A 55 -5.03 -3.90 -5.13
CA GLU A 55 -6.12 -3.06 -5.67
C GLU A 55 -5.60 -1.96 -6.59
N LEU A 56 -4.52 -1.28 -6.21
CA LEU A 56 -3.86 -0.30 -7.07
C LEU A 56 -3.32 -0.95 -8.35
N LYS A 57 -2.81 -2.18 -8.27
CA LYS A 57 -2.37 -2.94 -9.44
C LYS A 57 -3.56 -3.23 -10.37
N VAL A 58 -4.68 -3.72 -9.85
CA VAL A 58 -5.89 -3.99 -10.64
C VAL A 58 -6.42 -2.73 -11.32
N LEU A 59 -6.46 -1.61 -10.60
CA LEU A 59 -6.90 -0.33 -11.16
C LEU A 59 -5.96 0.16 -12.26
N ARG A 60 -4.64 0.01 -12.09
CA ARG A 60 -3.65 0.33 -13.11
C ARG A 60 -3.81 -0.56 -14.36
N ASP A 61 -3.91 -1.87 -14.17
CA ASP A 61 -4.08 -2.83 -15.27
C ASP A 61 -5.36 -2.51 -16.09
N ARG A 62 -6.44 -2.07 -15.43
CA ARG A 62 -7.67 -1.62 -16.10
C ARG A 62 -7.50 -0.31 -16.85
N ALA A 63 -6.78 0.65 -16.27
CA ALA A 63 -6.47 1.92 -16.96
C ALA A 63 -5.66 1.67 -18.23
N ASP A 64 -4.67 0.78 -18.18
CA ASP A 64 -3.85 0.42 -19.33
C ASP A 64 -4.68 -0.25 -20.44
N ALA A 65 -5.65 -1.10 -20.06
CA ALA A 65 -6.56 -1.74 -21.02
C ALA A 65 -7.46 -0.70 -21.72
N LEU A 66 -8.04 0.23 -20.97
CA LEU A 66 -8.86 1.30 -21.51
C LEU A 66 -8.06 2.21 -22.45
N GLN A 67 -6.82 2.53 -22.09
CA GLN A 67 -5.93 3.34 -22.91
C GLN A 67 -5.69 2.68 -24.28
N ARG A 68 -5.45 1.36 -24.30
CA ARG A 68 -5.30 0.61 -25.56
C ARG A 68 -6.57 0.62 -26.41
N GLN A 69 -7.74 0.54 -25.78
CA GLN A 69 -9.01 0.63 -26.51
C GLN A 69 -9.19 2.01 -27.15
N LEU A 70 -8.85 3.07 -26.42
CA LEU A 70 -8.89 4.43 -26.95
C LEU A 70 -7.95 4.61 -28.14
N ASP A 71 -6.71 4.14 -28.05
CA ASP A 71 -5.73 4.20 -29.15
C ASP A 71 -6.22 3.45 -30.39
N ALA A 72 -6.86 2.28 -30.21
CA ALA A 72 -7.42 1.51 -31.31
C ALA A 72 -8.58 2.24 -32.00
N LEU A 73 -9.48 2.85 -31.21
CA LEU A 73 -10.60 3.62 -31.74
C LEU A 73 -10.14 4.88 -32.48
N LEU A 74 -9.15 5.59 -31.93
CA LEU A 74 -8.59 6.79 -32.57
C LEU A 74 -7.97 6.47 -33.94
N ARG A 75 -7.29 5.33 -34.07
CA ARG A 75 -6.79 4.87 -35.38
C ARG A 75 -7.93 4.64 -36.37
N HIS A 76 -9.02 4.05 -35.92
CA HIS A 76 -10.15 3.75 -36.79
C HIS A 76 -10.90 5.02 -37.22
N ILE A 77 -11.03 6.01 -36.32
CA ILE A 77 -11.58 7.32 -36.68
C ILE A 77 -10.69 8.01 -37.70
N ALA A 78 -9.37 8.02 -37.52
CA ALA A 78 -8.44 8.63 -38.47
C ALA A 78 -8.51 7.98 -39.87
N GLU A 79 -8.71 6.65 -39.94
CA GLU A 79 -8.94 5.93 -41.20
C GLU A 79 -10.26 6.34 -41.89
N LEU A 80 -11.29 6.68 -41.13
CA LEU A 80 -12.60 7.09 -41.64
C LEU A 80 -12.64 8.58 -42.03
N GLU A 81 -11.97 9.46 -41.28
CA GLU A 81 -11.86 10.89 -41.57
C GLU A 81 -10.94 11.18 -42.77
N GLY A 82 -10.03 10.27 -43.09
CA GLY A 82 -9.18 10.34 -44.28
C GLY A 82 -9.84 9.89 -45.59
N ARG A 83 -11.14 9.55 -45.59
CA ARG A 83 -11.92 9.10 -46.75
C ARG A 83 -12.97 10.10 -47.19
#